data_AF-A0A5N5F476-F1
#
_entry.id   AF-A0A5N5F476-F1
#
_cell.length_a   1.000
_cell.length_b   1.000
_cell.length_c   1.000
_cell.angle_alpha   90.00
_cell.angle_beta   90.00
_cell.angle_gamma   90.00
#
_symmetry.space_group_name_H-M   'P 1'
#
loop_
_entity.id
_entity.type
_entity.pdbx_description
1 polymer ?
#
loop_
_entity_poly.entity_id
_entity_poly.type
_entity_poly.pdbx_seq_one_letter_code
_entity_poly.pdbx_strand_id
1 'polypeptide(L)'
;MASSASENRLLLSKIATNEKHGEDSPYFDGWKAYDQKPFHPTENPEVLSRWIWQKISFPSTWLKSGLRKIPKPLFALLKELRSSETWPIFKTTMAYQSSNRCGRVTFDPHRVVMSGGGATGANELVMFCLADPGDVFLIPSP
;
A
#
# COMPACT_ATOMS: atom_id res chain seq x y z
N MET A 1 -39.90 21.89 3.38
CA MET A 1 -38.66 21.83 2.61
C MET A 1 -37.82 20.67 3.16
N ALA A 2 -38.09 19.45 2.70
CA ALA A 2 -37.22 18.31 2.97
C ALA A 2 -36.05 18.40 1.99
N SER A 3 -34.84 18.48 2.54
CA SER A 3 -33.59 18.70 1.83
C SER A 3 -33.31 17.58 0.81
N SER A 4 -32.82 17.95 -0.38
CA SER A 4 -32.39 17.06 -1.47
C SER A 4 -31.30 16.05 -1.06
N ALA A 5 -30.73 16.18 0.14
CA ALA A 5 -29.84 15.18 0.73
C ALA A 5 -30.54 13.86 1.06
N SER A 6 -31.86 13.86 1.28
CA SER A 6 -32.60 12.62 1.62
C SER A 6 -32.92 11.73 0.41
N GLU A 7 -33.09 12.32 -0.77
CA GLU A 7 -33.42 11.58 -2.01
C GLU A 7 -32.17 10.88 -2.60
N ASN A 8 -30.98 11.47 -2.45
CA ASN A 8 -29.73 10.88 -2.94
C ASN A 8 -29.27 9.63 -2.15
N ARG A 9 -29.83 9.38 -0.96
CA ARG A 9 -29.54 8.17 -0.18
C ARG A 9 -30.03 6.87 -0.84
N LEU A 10 -30.91 6.95 -1.84
CA LEU A 10 -31.46 5.78 -2.52
C LEU A 10 -30.63 5.30 -3.74
N LEU A 11 -29.61 6.05 -4.19
CA LEU A 11 -28.80 5.72 -5.37
C LEU A 11 -27.42 5.12 -5.07
N LEU A 12 -26.93 5.26 -3.83
CA LEU A 12 -25.57 4.86 -3.44
C LEU A 12 -25.55 3.55 -2.66
N SER A 13 -24.44 2.81 -2.75
CA SER A 13 -24.28 1.55 -2.01
C SER A 13 -24.19 1.79 -0.50
N LYS A 14 -24.59 0.80 0.30
CA LYS A 14 -24.45 0.83 1.77
C LYS A 14 -22.99 1.02 2.23
N ILE A 15 -22.02 0.67 1.39
CA ILE A 15 -20.59 0.89 1.68
C ILE A 15 -20.24 2.37 1.47
N ALA A 16 -20.69 2.98 0.37
CA ALA A 16 -20.40 4.36 0.05
C ALA A 16 -21.06 5.37 1.00
N THR A 17 -22.22 5.02 1.57
CA THR A 17 -22.96 5.90 2.49
C THR A 17 -22.74 5.58 3.96
N ASN A 18 -21.91 4.60 4.30
CA ASN A 18 -21.62 4.34 5.71
C ASN A 18 -20.56 5.33 6.19
N GLU A 19 -20.74 5.87 7.38
CA GLU A 19 -19.79 6.80 8.01
C GLU A 19 -18.57 6.04 8.60
N LYS A 20 -18.22 4.88 8.02
CA LYS A 20 -17.14 4.01 8.53
C LYS A 20 -15.77 4.30 7.92
N HIS A 21 -15.65 5.37 7.12
CA HIS A 21 -14.35 5.82 6.61
C HIS A 21 -13.40 6.24 7.76
N GLY A 22 -13.96 6.62 8.91
CA GLY A 22 -13.21 6.82 10.16
C GLY A 22 -12.49 8.17 10.25
N GLU A 23 -12.55 9.00 9.21
CA GLU A 23 -11.93 10.33 9.17
C GLU A 23 -12.42 11.31 10.25
N ASP A 24 -13.62 11.08 10.78
CA ASP A 24 -14.21 11.85 11.88
C ASP A 24 -13.77 11.35 13.27
N SER A 25 -12.97 10.29 13.33
CA SER A 25 -12.44 9.77 14.59
C SER A 25 -11.36 10.70 15.17
N PRO A 26 -11.30 10.89 16.51
CA PRO A 26 -10.29 11.73 17.16
C PRO A 26 -8.86 11.24 16.92
N TYR A 27 -8.66 9.97 16.52
CA TYR A 27 -7.34 9.47 16.10
C TYR A 27 -6.77 10.18 14.86
N PHE A 28 -7.60 10.86 14.06
CA PHE A 28 -7.18 11.62 12.90
C PHE A 28 -6.90 13.09 13.18
N ASP A 29 -7.21 13.61 14.38
CA ASP A 29 -7.04 15.03 14.70
C ASP A 29 -5.57 15.46 14.58
N GLY A 30 -4.64 14.62 15.03
CA GLY A 30 -3.21 14.86 14.85
C GLY A 30 -2.78 14.91 13.38
N TRP A 31 -3.38 14.09 12.52
CA TRP A 31 -3.12 14.11 11.08
C TRP A 31 -3.67 15.38 10.43
N LYS A 32 -4.90 15.78 10.77
CA LYS A 32 -5.53 17.03 10.27
C LYS A 32 -4.74 18.26 10.70
N ALA A 33 -4.28 18.31 11.95
CA ALA A 33 -3.45 19.39 12.46
C ALA A 33 -2.10 19.51 11.72
N TYR A 34 -1.49 18.38 11.37
CA TYR A 34 -0.27 18.36 10.56
C TYR A 34 -0.53 18.82 9.12
N ASP A 35 -1.62 18.36 8.49
CA ASP A 35 -1.96 18.72 7.11
C ASP A 35 -2.21 20.23 6.95
N GLN A 36 -2.83 20.86 7.96
CA GLN A 36 -3.04 22.30 8.02
C GLN A 36 -1.76 23.10 8.22
N LYS A 37 -0.79 22.56 8.98
CA LYS A 37 0.45 23.26 9.33
C LYS A 37 1.67 22.33 9.26
N PRO A 38 2.10 21.92 8.06
CA PRO A 38 3.18 20.94 7.91
C PRO A 38 4.50 21.50 8.42
N PHE A 39 5.33 20.63 9.01
CA PHE A 39 6.68 21.00 9.43
C PHE A 39 7.52 21.46 8.23
N HIS A 40 8.19 22.61 8.37
CA HIS A 40 9.17 23.09 7.40
C HIS A 40 10.42 23.57 8.14
N PRO A 41 11.64 23.13 7.76
CA PRO A 41 12.86 23.42 8.52
C PRO A 41 13.14 24.91 8.78
N THR A 42 12.65 25.79 7.92
CA THR A 42 12.85 27.26 8.02
C THR A 42 11.54 28.01 8.31
N GLU A 43 10.49 27.74 7.53
CA GLU A 43 9.20 28.43 7.61
C GLU A 43 8.31 27.99 8.79
N ASN A 44 8.49 26.76 9.29
CA ASN A 44 7.68 26.23 10.38
C ASN A 44 8.44 25.15 11.19
N PRO A 45 9.52 25.55 11.89
CA PRO A 45 10.39 24.61 12.61
C PRO A 45 9.77 24.08 13.92
N GLU A 46 8.74 24.75 14.42
CA GLU A 46 8.09 24.49 15.72
C GLU A 46 7.12 23.30 15.68
N VAL A 47 6.62 22.90 14.51
CA VAL A 47 5.67 21.78 14.40
C VAL A 47 6.41 20.45 14.54
N LEU A 48 5.83 19.52 15.31
CA LEU A 48 6.36 18.17 15.46
C LEU A 48 6.55 17.53 14.07
N SER A 49 7.82 17.35 13.68
CA SER A 49 8.14 16.60 12.47
C SER A 49 7.61 15.16 12.61
N ARG A 50 6.77 14.77 11.66
CA ARG A 50 6.07 13.49 11.62
C ARG A 50 7.04 12.30 11.71
N TRP A 51 6.78 11.38 12.65
CA TRP A 51 7.46 10.08 12.80
C TRP A 51 6.91 8.98 11.86
N ILE A 52 5.93 9.31 11.00
CA ILE A 52 5.36 8.33 10.06
C ILE A 52 6.35 8.09 8.92
N TRP A 53 6.88 6.87 8.94
CA TRP A 53 7.72 6.18 7.98
C TRP A 53 7.42 6.51 6.51
N GLN A 54 8.14 7.47 5.94
CA GLN A 54 8.59 7.42 4.54
C GLN A 54 9.61 8.52 4.21
N LYS A 55 10.69 8.63 4.99
CA LYS A 55 11.97 9.01 4.37
C LYS A 55 12.65 7.73 3.90
N ILE A 56 12.25 7.25 2.72
CA ILE A 56 13.12 6.31 2.00
C ILE A 56 14.31 7.15 1.54
N SER A 57 15.35 7.19 2.35
CA SER A 57 16.61 7.79 1.97
C SER A 57 17.26 6.89 0.93
N PHE A 58 16.96 7.13 -0.35
CA PHE A 58 17.76 6.57 -1.42
C PHE A 58 19.07 7.35 -1.46
N PRO A 59 20.24 6.73 -1.18
CA PRO A 59 21.50 7.37 -1.46
C PRO A 59 21.51 7.71 -2.95
N SER A 60 21.67 8.98 -3.30
CA SER A 60 21.67 9.41 -4.71
C SER A 60 22.75 8.69 -5.53
N THR A 61 23.80 8.20 -4.87
CA THR A 61 24.85 7.34 -5.40
C THR A 61 24.35 5.93 -5.75
N TRP A 62 23.47 5.35 -4.94
CA TRP A 62 22.83 4.06 -5.20
C TRP A 62 21.82 4.16 -6.34
N LEU A 63 21.03 5.23 -6.40
CA LEU A 63 20.10 5.45 -7.52
C LEU A 63 20.84 5.60 -8.86
N LYS A 64 21.91 6.40 -8.91
CA LYS A 64 22.71 6.60 -10.13
C LYS A 64 23.48 5.35 -10.57
N SER A 65 23.95 4.53 -9.64
CA SER A 65 24.65 3.28 -9.94
C SER A 65 23.70 2.13 -10.23
N GLY A 66 22.56 2.05 -9.55
CA GLY A 66 21.48 1.09 -9.77
C GLY A 66 20.79 1.29 -11.11
N LEU A 67 20.44 2.52 -11.49
CA LEU A 67 19.84 2.84 -12.79
C LEU A 67 20.77 2.52 -13.97
N ARG A 68 22.10 2.57 -13.79
CA ARG A 68 23.07 2.16 -14.81
C ARG A 68 23.22 0.64 -14.92
N LYS A 69 22.95 -0.09 -13.83
CA LYS A 69 23.00 -1.56 -13.77
C LYS A 69 21.67 -2.22 -14.14
N ILE A 70 20.57 -1.47 -14.09
CA ILE A 70 19.28 -1.89 -14.63
C ILE A 70 19.47 -2.01 -16.16
N PRO A 71 19.36 -3.22 -16.74
CA PRO A 71 19.43 -3.37 -18.18
C PRO A 71 18.36 -2.47 -18.80
N LYS A 72 18.70 -1.69 -19.84
CA LYS A 72 17.70 -0.96 -20.66
C LYS A 72 16.44 -1.78 -20.99
N PRO A 73 16.53 -3.11 -21.28
CA PRO A 73 15.33 -3.92 -21.46
C PRO A 73 14.45 -4.05 -20.22
N LEU A 74 14.95 -3.98 -18.97
CA LEU A 74 14.09 -3.99 -17.77
C LEU A 74 13.22 -2.73 -17.66
N PHE A 75 13.71 -1.58 -18.14
CA PHE A 75 12.89 -0.35 -18.20
C PHE A 75 11.81 -0.43 -19.30
N ALA A 76 12.12 -1.11 -20.41
CA ALA A 76 11.13 -1.45 -21.43
C ALA A 76 10.12 -2.49 -20.91
N LEU A 77 10.59 -3.49 -20.15
CA LEU A 77 9.81 -4.54 -19.48
C LEU A 77 8.85 -3.95 -18.42
N LEU A 78 9.27 -2.90 -17.71
CA LEU A 78 8.42 -2.15 -16.78
C LEU A 78 7.30 -1.38 -17.51
N LYS A 79 7.54 -0.95 -18.74
CA LYS A 79 6.54 -0.33 -19.62
C LYS A 79 5.58 -1.37 -20.22
N GLU A 80 6.06 -2.61 -20.35
CA GLU A 80 5.35 -3.80 -20.82
C GLU A 80 4.86 -4.72 -19.69
N LEU A 81 4.62 -4.22 -18.46
CA LEU A 81 4.08 -5.01 -17.33
C LEU A 81 2.69 -5.64 -17.58
N ARG A 82 2.14 -5.54 -18.79
CA ARG A 82 0.97 -6.30 -19.26
C ARG A 82 1.31 -7.53 -20.10
N SER A 83 2.57 -7.77 -20.47
CA SER A 83 2.93 -8.96 -21.26
C SER A 83 3.01 -10.20 -20.36
N SER A 84 2.45 -11.31 -20.86
CA SER A 84 2.41 -12.62 -20.16
C SER A 84 3.82 -13.16 -19.85
N GLU A 85 4.82 -12.78 -20.62
CA GLU A 85 6.22 -13.23 -20.49
C GLU A 85 7.00 -12.52 -19.36
N THR A 86 6.59 -11.31 -18.99
CA THR A 86 7.24 -10.53 -17.93
C THR A 86 6.90 -11.07 -16.53
N TRP A 87 5.72 -11.66 -16.40
CA TRP A 87 5.18 -12.09 -15.11
C TRP A 87 5.94 -13.24 -14.44
N PRO A 88 6.33 -14.32 -15.17
CA PRO A 88 7.16 -15.39 -14.61
C PRO A 88 8.52 -14.89 -14.07
N ILE A 89 9.17 -13.96 -14.78
CA ILE A 89 10.48 -13.41 -14.39
C ILE A 89 10.34 -12.63 -13.08
N PHE A 90 9.29 -11.81 -12.98
CA PHE A 90 9.01 -11.03 -11.78
C PHE A 90 8.74 -11.93 -10.57
N LYS A 91 7.87 -12.94 -10.72
CA LYS A 91 7.58 -13.91 -9.64
C LYS A 91 8.80 -14.68 -9.18
N THR A 92 9.66 -15.10 -10.12
CA THR A 92 10.91 -15.80 -9.81
C THR A 92 11.84 -14.92 -8.99
N THR A 93 11.96 -13.66 -9.39
CA THR A 93 12.78 -12.67 -8.67
C THR A 93 12.25 -12.42 -7.27
N MET A 94 10.92 -12.32 -7.10
CA MET A 94 10.30 -12.13 -5.78
C MET A 94 10.45 -13.36 -4.86
N ALA A 95 10.30 -14.57 -5.42
CA ALA A 95 10.53 -15.82 -4.69
C ALA A 95 11.99 -15.92 -4.21
N TYR A 96 12.95 -15.53 -5.06
CA TYR A 96 14.36 -15.46 -4.70
C TYR A 96 14.62 -14.44 -3.58
N GLN A 97 14.13 -13.21 -3.70
CA GLN A 97 14.28 -12.19 -2.65
C GLN A 97 13.65 -12.62 -1.32
N SER A 98 12.51 -13.31 -1.37
CA SER A 98 11.83 -13.84 -0.17
C SER A 98 12.64 -14.95 0.53
N SER A 99 13.56 -15.59 -0.21
CA SER A 99 14.49 -16.60 0.31
C SER A 99 15.68 -15.99 1.08
N ASN A 100 15.75 -14.66 1.22
CA ASN A 100 16.73 -13.94 2.07
C ASN A 100 16.57 -14.24 3.58
N ARG A 101 15.73 -15.20 3.98
CA ARG A 101 15.65 -15.78 5.33
C ARG A 101 16.82 -16.75 5.60
N CYS A 102 18.04 -16.30 5.35
CA CYS A 102 19.29 -17.05 5.54
C CYS A 102 19.34 -18.41 4.79
N GLY A 103 18.65 -18.53 3.65
CA GLY A 103 18.61 -19.78 2.88
C GLY A 103 17.90 -20.94 3.57
N ARG A 104 17.15 -20.68 4.66
CA ARG A 104 16.44 -21.74 5.42
C ARG A 104 15.14 -22.20 4.77
N VAL A 105 14.59 -21.39 3.88
CA VAL A 105 13.34 -21.66 3.17
C VAL A 105 13.47 -21.22 1.72
N THR A 106 12.83 -21.97 0.82
CA THR A 106 12.71 -21.64 -0.59
C THR A 106 11.23 -21.39 -0.92
N PHE A 107 10.98 -20.51 -1.87
CA PHE A 107 9.63 -20.19 -2.32
C PHE A 107 9.47 -20.62 -3.78
N ASP A 108 8.35 -21.30 -4.08
CA ASP A 108 7.99 -21.68 -5.44
C ASP A 108 7.42 -20.44 -6.18
N PRO A 109 8.05 -19.98 -7.28
CA PRO A 109 7.56 -18.86 -8.08
C PRO A 109 6.14 -19.04 -8.63
N HIS A 110 5.66 -20.28 -8.81
CA HIS A 110 4.30 -20.52 -9.28
C HIS A 110 3.24 -20.22 -8.22
N ARG A 111 3.62 -20.23 -6.93
CA ARG A 111 2.74 -19.90 -5.80
C ARG A 111 2.75 -18.43 -5.41
N VAL A 112 3.60 -17.61 -6.06
CA VAL A 112 3.63 -16.17 -5.83
C VAL A 112 2.47 -15.53 -6.59
N VAL A 113 1.55 -14.92 -5.85
CA VAL A 113 0.44 -14.13 -6.38
C VAL A 113 0.65 -12.67 -5.98
N MET A 114 0.38 -11.77 -6.92
CA MET A 114 0.50 -10.34 -6.70
C MET A 114 -0.87 -9.72 -6.47
N SER A 115 -0.93 -8.77 -5.54
CA SER A 115 -2.11 -7.97 -5.24
C SER A 115 -1.90 -6.51 -5.67
N GLY A 116 -2.98 -5.85 -6.09
CA GLY A 116 -3.00 -4.39 -6.19
C GLY A 116 -2.88 -3.75 -4.79
N GLY A 117 -2.31 -2.55 -4.69
CA GLY A 117 -2.23 -1.83 -3.41
C GLY A 117 -1.23 -2.40 -2.40
N GLY A 118 -0.32 -3.29 -2.82
CA GLY A 118 0.72 -3.85 -1.97
C GLY A 118 0.17 -4.73 -0.84
N ALA A 119 0.73 -4.59 0.36
CA ALA A 119 0.32 -5.38 1.51
C ALA A 119 -1.15 -5.15 1.90
N THR A 120 -1.69 -3.94 1.70
CA THR A 120 -3.08 -3.61 2.02
C THR A 120 -4.05 -4.45 1.19
N GLY A 121 -3.90 -4.46 -0.14
CA GLY A 121 -4.74 -5.29 -1.00
C GLY A 121 -4.43 -6.77 -0.92
N ALA A 122 -3.21 -7.16 -0.52
CA ALA A 122 -2.90 -8.57 -0.22
C ALA A 122 -3.72 -9.06 0.97
N ASN A 123 -3.76 -8.28 2.06
CA ASN A 123 -4.52 -8.62 3.26
C ASN A 123 -6.02 -8.73 2.95
N GLU A 124 -6.57 -7.76 2.22
CA GLU A 124 -7.97 -7.79 1.78
C GLU A 124 -8.28 -9.04 0.93
N LEU A 125 -7.43 -9.36 -0.06
CA LEU A 125 -7.61 -10.54 -0.91
C LEU A 125 -7.58 -11.84 -0.10
N VAL A 126 -6.66 -11.96 0.85
CA VAL A 126 -6.57 -13.15 1.71
C VAL A 126 -7.82 -13.29 2.58
N MET A 127 -8.36 -12.19 3.12
CA MET A 127 -9.61 -12.21 3.88
C MET A 127 -10.78 -12.72 3.03
N PHE A 128 -10.92 -12.23 1.79
CA PHE A 128 -11.95 -12.71 0.85
C PHE A 128 -11.83 -14.20 0.52
N CYS A 129 -10.62 -14.75 0.49
CA CYS A 129 -10.39 -16.16 0.17
C CYS A 129 -10.62 -17.10 1.36
N LEU A 130 -10.56 -16.59 2.60
CA LEU A 130 -10.51 -17.43 3.81
C LEU A 130 -11.77 -17.34 4.69
N ALA A 131 -12.61 -16.33 4.49
CA ALA A 131 -13.74 -16.05 5.37
C ALA A 131 -14.94 -15.48 4.60
N ASP A 132 -16.14 -15.91 4.99
CA ASP A 132 -17.39 -15.36 4.47
C ASP A 132 -17.88 -14.17 5.33
N PRO A 133 -18.79 -13.33 4.82
CA PRO A 133 -19.37 -12.25 5.62
C PRO A 133 -20.06 -12.77 6.89
N GLY A 134 -19.47 -12.47 8.05
CA GLY A 134 -19.95 -12.91 9.37
C GLY A 134 -18.92 -13.73 10.15
N ASP A 135 -17.93 -14.28 9.46
CA ASP A 135 -16.80 -14.96 10.10
C ASP A 135 -15.84 -13.97 10.80
N VAL A 136 -14.96 -14.50 11.65
CA VAL A 136 -14.06 -13.69 12.49
C VAL A 136 -12.60 -14.14 12.36
N PHE A 137 -11.69 -13.17 12.45
CA PHE A 137 -10.24 -13.41 12.55
C PHE A 137 -9.73 -13.06 13.94
N LEU A 138 -8.73 -13.81 14.41
CA LEU A 138 -7.99 -13.48 15.62
C LEU A 138 -6.80 -12.58 15.27
N ILE A 139 -6.75 -11.39 15.84
CA ILE A 139 -5.66 -10.42 15.67
C ILE A 139 -5.07 -10.12 17.05
N PRO A 140 -3.79 -10.41 17.29
CA PRO A 140 -3.12 -9.99 18.54
C PRO A 140 -3.09 -8.46 18.61
N SER A 141 -3.61 -7.91 19.71
CA SER A 141 -3.58 -6.46 20.01
C SER A 141 -2.16 -5.97 20.32
N PRO A 142 -1.82 -4.69 20.08
CA PRO A 142 -2.70 -3.51 19.91
C PRO A 142 -3.30 -3.32 18.52
#